data_AF-A0A2T5LY81-F1
#
_entry.id   AF-A0A2T5LY81-F1
#
_cell.length_a   1.000
_cell.length_b   1.000
_cell.length_c   1.000
_cell.angle_alpha   90.00
_cell.angle_beta   90.00
_cell.angle_gamma   90.00
#
_symmetry.space_group_name_H-M   'P 1'
#
loop_
_entity.id
_entity.type
_entity.pdbx_description
1 polymer ?
#
loop_
_entity_poly.entity_id
_entity_poly.type
_entity_poly.pdbx_seq_one_letter_code
_entity_poly.pdbx_strand_id
1 'polypeptide(L)'
;MPFHWCCFEILLRTLTGGIDPDSIKPDVLYDALSAMCNVSGSALQLDYGRDVAHAQGQYWQCIPGAEYSVKHPTNTPALSTSIQAELQGNDNLRTPYTKVNLKDRQPKSPFGKLPVEMVDKICSFLPGDSLKALIEASLFVQVITQENYFWKRFIQYDMPWLWEMQTLQARDDLPPDLNYKLVHSWLDKITTPEYGMNDSAWMGIANRRRIWNACEQVAPKYFDSLG
;
A
#
# COMPACT_ATOMS: atom_id res chain seq x y z
N MET A 1 20.41 -14.88 -10.88
CA MET A 1 20.43 -13.43 -10.56
C MET A 1 20.54 -13.27 -9.04
N PRO A 2 21.50 -12.48 -8.51
CA PRO A 2 21.61 -12.29 -7.08
C PRO A 2 20.48 -11.40 -6.58
N PHE A 3 19.71 -11.89 -5.61
CA PHE A 3 18.71 -11.10 -4.88
C PHE A 3 19.02 -11.13 -3.39
N HIS A 4 18.76 -10.01 -2.71
CA HIS A 4 18.55 -10.07 -1.28
C HIS A 4 17.21 -10.77 -1.00
N TRP A 5 17.22 -11.81 -0.17
CA TRP A 5 16.06 -12.69 0.04
C TRP A 5 14.79 -11.94 0.44
N CYS A 6 14.87 -10.97 1.36
CA CYS A 6 13.67 -10.25 1.80
C CYS A 6 13.04 -9.37 0.71
N CYS A 7 13.84 -8.86 -0.24
CA CYS A 7 13.31 -8.15 -1.41
C CYS A 7 12.68 -9.12 -2.41
N PHE A 8 13.27 -10.31 -2.57
CA PHE A 8 12.71 -11.35 -3.43
C PHE A 8 11.38 -11.89 -2.89
N GLU A 9 11.25 -12.03 -1.57
CA GLU A 9 9.98 -12.39 -0.93
C GLU A 9 8.87 -11.36 -1.24
N ILE A 10 9.18 -10.07 -1.21
CA ILE A 10 8.22 -9.02 -1.55
C ILE A 10 7.83 -9.11 -3.03
N LEU A 11 8.82 -9.30 -3.92
CA LEU A 11 8.56 -9.50 -5.35
C LEU A 11 7.66 -10.71 -5.61
N LEU A 12 7.90 -11.84 -4.95
CA LEU A 12 7.05 -13.03 -5.04
C LEU A 12 5.61 -12.70 -4.64
N ARG A 13 5.42 -12.01 -3.51
CA ARG A 13 4.08 -11.60 -3.06
C ARG A 13 3.40 -10.68 -4.06
N THR A 14 4.12 -9.74 -4.66
CA THR A 14 3.58 -8.85 -5.68
C THR A 14 3.18 -9.59 -6.95
N LEU A 15 3.98 -10.57 -7.40
CA LEU A 15 3.74 -11.28 -8.67
C LEU A 15 2.75 -12.44 -8.55
N THR A 16 2.72 -13.15 -7.42
CA THR A 16 1.98 -14.41 -7.30
C THR A 16 1.02 -14.44 -6.11
N GLY A 17 1.06 -13.43 -5.24
CA GLY A 17 0.31 -13.41 -3.99
C GLY A 17 0.88 -14.33 -2.90
N GLY A 18 1.99 -15.02 -3.17
CA GLY A 18 2.62 -15.99 -2.27
C GLY A 18 4.11 -15.75 -2.05
N ILE A 19 4.77 -16.70 -1.38
CA ILE A 19 6.22 -16.67 -1.12
C ILE A 19 6.95 -17.86 -1.75
N ASP A 20 6.26 -18.65 -2.57
CA ASP A 20 6.80 -19.85 -3.19
C ASP A 20 7.63 -19.49 -4.44
N PRO A 21 8.97 -19.68 -4.43
CA PRO A 21 9.82 -19.36 -5.56
C PRO A 21 9.46 -20.12 -6.84
N ASP A 22 8.87 -21.32 -6.72
CA ASP A 22 8.51 -22.17 -7.86
C ASP A 22 7.29 -21.63 -8.63
N SER A 23 6.59 -20.65 -8.05
CA SER A 23 5.47 -19.95 -8.71
C SER A 23 5.90 -18.94 -9.79
N ILE A 24 7.21 -18.68 -9.93
CA ILE A 24 7.78 -17.76 -10.92
C ILE A 24 8.60 -18.52 -11.97
N LYS A 25 8.54 -18.07 -13.22
CA LYS A 25 9.43 -18.53 -14.29
C LYS A 25 10.74 -17.73 -14.29
N PRO A 26 11.90 -18.32 -13.94
CA PRO A 26 13.14 -17.57 -13.77
C PRO A 26 13.63 -16.86 -15.03
N ASP A 27 13.49 -17.50 -16.19
CA ASP A 27 13.93 -16.93 -17.48
C ASP A 27 13.10 -15.69 -17.85
N VAL A 28 11.78 -15.78 -17.66
CA VAL A 28 10.86 -14.66 -17.90
C VAL A 28 11.13 -13.50 -16.95
N LEU A 29 11.41 -13.81 -15.67
CA LEU A 29 11.81 -12.78 -14.71
C LEU A 29 13.15 -12.14 -15.11
N TYR A 30 14.11 -12.93 -15.56
CA TYR A 30 15.40 -12.42 -16.04
C TYR A 30 15.23 -11.48 -17.23
N ASP A 31 14.42 -11.86 -18.22
CA ASP A 31 14.17 -11.04 -19.41
C ASP A 31 13.45 -9.74 -19.05
N ALA A 32 12.41 -9.82 -18.21
CA ALA A 32 11.67 -8.65 -17.74
C ALA A 32 12.57 -7.65 -17.01
N LEU A 33 13.44 -8.13 -16.11
CA LEU A 33 14.36 -7.28 -15.37
C LEU A 33 15.48 -6.73 -16.26
N SER A 34 16.01 -7.55 -17.18
CA SER A 34 17.06 -7.12 -18.12
C SER A 34 16.57 -6.00 -19.03
N ALA A 35 15.31 -6.05 -19.46
CA ALA A 35 14.68 -4.98 -20.26
C ALA A 35 14.50 -3.66 -19.48
N MET A 36 14.58 -3.70 -18.14
CA MET A 36 14.47 -2.54 -17.27
C MET A 36 15.82 -2.03 -16.75
N CYS A 37 16.93 -2.64 -17.15
CA CYS A 37 18.26 -2.19 -16.75
C CYS A 37 18.58 -0.80 -17.30
N ASN A 38 19.34 -0.02 -16.52
CA ASN A 38 19.94 1.22 -17.00
C ASN A 38 21.00 0.93 -18.09
N VAL A 39 21.47 1.99 -18.76
CA VAL A 39 22.44 1.87 -19.88
C VAL A 39 23.72 1.13 -19.49
N SER A 40 24.15 1.23 -18.23
CA SER A 40 25.34 0.55 -17.70
C SER A 40 25.07 -0.89 -17.23
N GLY A 41 23.82 -1.36 -17.22
CA GLY A 41 23.44 -2.67 -16.68
C GLY A 41 23.65 -2.82 -15.17
N SER A 42 23.83 -1.72 -14.44
CA SER A 42 24.23 -1.71 -13.03
C SER A 42 23.06 -1.61 -12.04
N ALA A 43 21.89 -1.17 -12.51
CA ALA A 43 20.67 -1.04 -11.72
C ALA A 43 19.44 -1.08 -12.64
N LEU A 44 18.29 -1.41 -12.05
CA LEU A 44 17.00 -1.30 -12.75
C LEU A 44 16.53 0.15 -12.73
N GLN A 45 15.83 0.58 -13.77
CA GLN A 45 15.19 1.88 -13.88
C GLN A 45 13.82 1.86 -13.19
N LEU A 46 13.84 1.68 -11.87
CA LEU A 46 12.66 1.67 -11.01
C LEU A 46 12.62 2.94 -10.16
N ASP A 47 11.43 3.38 -9.78
CA ASP A 47 11.28 4.34 -8.69
C ASP A 47 11.57 3.67 -7.35
N TYR A 48 12.80 3.86 -6.86
CA TYR A 48 13.24 3.36 -5.56
C TYR A 48 12.89 4.28 -4.39
N GLY A 49 12.27 5.44 -4.64
CA GLY A 49 12.07 6.51 -3.68
C GLY A 49 13.22 7.53 -3.65
N ARG A 50 12.88 8.78 -3.30
CA ARG A 50 13.79 9.94 -3.37
C ARG A 50 15.09 9.75 -2.58
N ASP A 51 15.00 9.27 -1.34
CA ASP A 51 16.18 9.15 -0.47
C ASP A 51 17.12 8.04 -0.97
N VAL A 52 16.56 6.95 -1.51
CA VAL A 52 17.35 5.87 -2.11
C VAL A 52 18.00 6.34 -3.40
N ALA A 53 17.27 7.06 -4.25
CA ALA A 53 17.83 7.66 -5.45
C ALA A 53 18.99 8.63 -5.13
N HIS A 54 18.89 9.38 -4.01
CA HIS A 54 19.97 10.25 -3.55
C HIS A 54 21.17 9.46 -2.99
N ALA A 55 20.92 8.32 -2.32
CA ALA A 55 21.96 7.44 -1.80
C ALA A 55 22.67 6.63 -2.91
N GLN A 56 22.04 6.47 -4.07
CA GLN A 56 22.55 5.74 -5.23
C GLN A 56 23.52 6.61 -6.05
N GLY A 57 24.82 6.43 -5.82
CA GLY A 57 25.90 7.01 -6.62
C GLY A 57 26.89 5.96 -7.10
N GLN A 58 28.18 6.31 -7.19
CA GLN A 58 29.25 5.33 -7.43
C GLN A 58 29.33 4.28 -6.30
N TYR A 59 28.97 4.68 -5.09
CA TYR A 59 28.85 3.86 -3.90
C TYR A 59 27.60 4.27 -3.12
N TRP A 60 27.09 3.38 -2.28
CA TRP A 60 25.98 3.68 -1.38
C TRP A 60 26.40 4.73 -0.35
N GLN A 61 25.61 5.78 -0.19
CA GLN A 61 25.81 6.80 0.85
C GLN A 61 24.82 6.62 2.00
N CYS A 62 25.33 6.62 3.24
CA CYS A 62 24.48 6.63 4.42
C CYS A 62 23.96 8.06 4.66
N ILE A 63 22.67 8.27 4.40
CA ILE A 63 21.99 9.55 4.63
C ILE A 63 21.30 9.46 6.01
N PRO A 64 21.68 10.29 7.00
CA PRO A 64 20.96 10.37 8.26
C PRO A 64 19.48 10.71 8.02
N GLY A 65 18.56 10.06 8.72
CA GLY A 65 17.12 10.22 8.52
C GLY A 65 16.52 9.33 7.41
N ALA A 66 17.34 8.66 6.58
CA ALA A 66 16.87 7.71 5.57
C ALA A 66 17.00 6.25 6.01
N GLU A 67 17.15 5.98 7.31
CA GLU A 67 17.40 4.64 7.87
C GLU A 67 16.26 3.67 7.57
N TYR A 68 15.04 4.16 7.35
CA TYR A 68 13.93 3.34 6.89
C TYR A 68 14.30 2.55 5.63
N SER A 69 15.04 3.15 4.68
CA SER A 69 15.38 2.52 3.39
C SER A 69 16.24 1.26 3.49
N VAL A 70 16.97 1.10 4.59
CA VAL A 70 17.85 -0.04 4.86
C VAL A 70 17.32 -0.95 5.98
N LYS A 71 16.17 -0.60 6.58
CA LYS A 71 15.54 -1.40 7.63
C LYS A 71 14.98 -2.69 7.06
N HIS A 72 15.12 -3.80 7.79
CA HIS A 72 14.61 -5.09 7.30
C HIS A 72 13.09 -5.04 7.04
N PRO A 73 12.61 -5.32 5.81
CA PRO A 73 11.22 -5.04 5.44
C PRO A 73 10.24 -6.15 5.85
N THR A 74 10.66 -7.42 5.96
CA THR A 74 9.75 -8.54 6.27
C THR A 74 9.79 -9.02 7.73
N ASN A 75 10.95 -8.92 8.40
CA ASN A 75 11.11 -9.23 9.82
C ASN A 75 10.68 -8.05 10.73
N THR A 76 9.37 -7.98 11.01
CA THR A 76 8.74 -6.91 11.83
C THR A 76 7.93 -7.50 13.01
N PRO A 77 8.58 -8.17 13.98
CA PRO A 77 7.89 -9.00 14.99
C PRO A 77 6.99 -8.22 15.96
N ALA A 78 7.30 -6.94 16.21
CA ALA A 78 6.50 -6.09 17.11
C ALA A 78 5.29 -5.43 16.41
N LEU A 79 5.22 -5.47 15.09
CA LEU A 79 4.32 -4.61 14.33
C LEU A 79 2.84 -4.94 14.54
N SER A 80 2.45 -6.22 14.51
CA SER A 80 1.04 -6.59 14.71
C SER A 80 0.54 -6.11 16.07
N THR A 81 1.37 -6.24 17.11
CA THR A 81 1.08 -5.76 18.46
C THR A 81 1.03 -4.22 18.50
N SER A 82 1.94 -3.52 17.82
CA SER A 82 1.92 -2.06 17.71
C SER A 82 0.66 -1.54 17.01
N ILE A 83 0.27 -2.14 15.88
CA ILE A 83 -0.97 -1.80 15.18
C ILE A 83 -2.16 -2.05 16.09
N GLN A 84 -2.25 -3.22 16.72
CA GLN A 84 -3.35 -3.55 17.61
C GLN A 84 -3.46 -2.58 18.80
N ALA A 85 -2.33 -2.23 19.42
CA ALA A 85 -2.28 -1.28 20.53
C ALA A 85 -2.78 0.11 20.11
N GLU A 86 -2.39 0.60 18.93
CA GLU A 86 -2.86 1.88 18.38
C GLU A 86 -4.36 1.84 18.05
N LEU A 87 -4.83 0.76 17.41
CA LEU A 87 -6.26 0.58 17.11
C LEU A 87 -7.12 0.48 18.39
N GLN A 88 -6.57 -0.04 19.49
CA GLN A 88 -7.25 -0.09 20.78
C GLN A 88 -7.17 1.24 21.53
N GLY A 89 -6.02 1.91 21.55
CA GLY A 89 -5.77 3.09 22.37
C GLY A 89 -6.14 4.43 21.74
N ASN A 90 -6.29 4.52 20.42
CA ASN A 90 -6.44 5.80 19.73
C ASN A 90 -7.91 6.17 19.49
N ASP A 91 -8.47 6.99 20.39
CA ASP A 91 -9.86 7.45 20.31
C ASP A 91 -10.18 8.27 19.07
N ASN A 92 -9.18 8.89 18.43
CA ASN A 92 -9.42 9.62 17.18
C ASN A 92 -9.90 8.69 16.06
N LEU A 93 -9.58 7.39 16.13
CA LEU A 93 -10.01 6.39 15.16
C LEU A 93 -11.47 5.93 15.35
N ARG A 94 -12.16 6.41 16.37
CA ARG A 94 -13.56 6.05 16.69
C ARG A 94 -14.57 7.12 16.27
N THR A 95 -14.08 8.25 15.75
CA THR A 95 -14.97 9.35 15.36
C THR A 95 -15.97 8.86 14.30
N PRO A 96 -17.29 8.94 14.55
CA PRO A 96 -18.29 8.40 13.65
C PRO A 96 -18.37 9.19 12.35
N TYR A 97 -18.85 8.54 11.28
CA TYR A 97 -19.07 9.19 9.99
C TYR A 97 -20.08 10.35 10.11
N THR A 98 -19.78 11.46 9.44
CA THR A 98 -20.69 12.61 9.37
C THR A 98 -21.92 12.25 8.56
N LYS A 99 -23.12 12.39 9.13
CA LYS A 99 -24.38 12.19 8.39
C LYS A 99 -24.51 13.23 7.28
N VAL A 100 -24.62 12.75 6.04
CA VAL A 100 -24.78 13.59 4.86
C VAL A 100 -26.21 13.48 4.35
N ASN A 101 -26.87 14.63 4.13
CA ASN A 101 -28.20 14.69 3.52
C ASN A 101 -28.12 15.00 2.02
N LEU A 102 -28.64 14.10 1.19
CA LEU A 102 -28.63 14.19 -0.27
C LEU A 102 -29.89 14.85 -0.86
N LYS A 103 -30.94 15.09 -0.07
CA LYS A 103 -32.31 15.32 -0.58
C LYS A 103 -32.48 16.57 -1.45
N ASP A 104 -31.68 17.62 -1.23
CA ASP A 104 -31.96 18.95 -1.82
C ASP A 104 -30.83 19.49 -2.71
N ARG A 105 -29.83 18.68 -3.10
CA ARG A 105 -28.62 19.18 -3.75
C ARG A 105 -28.60 19.08 -5.28
N GLN A 106 -28.09 20.14 -5.90
CA GLN A 106 -27.77 20.26 -7.34
C GLN A 106 -26.32 20.72 -7.50
N PRO A 107 -25.60 20.27 -8.54
CA PRO A 107 -26.02 19.32 -9.57
C PRO A 107 -26.07 17.88 -9.06
N LYS A 108 -26.94 17.06 -9.64
CA LYS A 108 -26.99 15.62 -9.34
C LYS A 108 -25.71 14.94 -9.82
N SER A 109 -25.02 14.23 -8.93
CA SER A 109 -23.82 13.45 -9.25
C SER A 109 -24.10 12.46 -10.39
N PRO A 110 -23.22 12.33 -11.41
CA PRO A 110 -23.40 11.34 -12.46
C PRO A 110 -23.41 9.90 -11.91
N PHE A 111 -22.71 9.67 -10.80
CA PHE A 111 -22.69 8.39 -10.09
C PHE A 111 -24.04 8.04 -9.47
N GLY A 112 -24.89 9.03 -9.16
CA GLY A 112 -26.23 8.80 -8.63
C GLY A 112 -27.19 8.13 -9.63
N LYS A 113 -26.79 7.96 -10.89
CA LYS A 113 -27.53 7.20 -11.92
C LYS A 113 -27.11 5.73 -12.00
N LEU A 114 -26.01 5.36 -11.35
CA LEU A 114 -25.48 4.00 -11.36
C LEU A 114 -26.01 3.22 -10.15
N PRO A 115 -26.15 1.89 -10.26
CA PRO A 115 -26.32 1.03 -9.09
C PRO A 115 -25.16 1.23 -8.11
N VAL A 116 -25.46 1.17 -6.81
CA VAL A 116 -24.48 1.42 -5.74
C VAL A 116 -23.29 0.46 -5.86
N GLU A 117 -23.54 -0.78 -6.26
CA GLU A 117 -22.55 -1.83 -6.44
C GLU A 117 -21.54 -1.47 -7.55
N MET A 118 -21.99 -0.77 -8.59
CA MET A 118 -21.10 -0.29 -9.66
C MET A 118 -20.19 0.83 -9.15
N VAL A 119 -20.73 1.72 -8.31
CA VAL A 119 -19.94 2.80 -7.71
C VAL A 119 -18.95 2.26 -6.69
N ASP A 120 -19.36 1.32 -5.84
CA ASP A 120 -18.46 0.56 -4.94
C ASP A 120 -17.29 -0.05 -5.73
N LYS A 121 -17.61 -0.71 -6.84
CA LYS A 121 -16.61 -1.35 -7.71
C LYS A 121 -15.67 -0.33 -8.37
N ILE A 122 -16.19 0.78 -8.90
CA ILE A 122 -15.38 1.87 -9.44
C ILE A 122 -14.41 2.39 -8.37
N CYS A 123 -14.92 2.70 -7.17
CA CYS A 123 -14.11 3.18 -6.06
C CYS A 123 -13.02 2.19 -5.66
N SER A 124 -13.31 0.88 -5.69
CA SER A 124 -12.34 -0.17 -5.35
C SER A 124 -11.19 -0.32 -6.35
N PHE A 125 -11.29 0.26 -7.55
CA PHE A 125 -10.22 0.26 -8.56
C PHE A 125 -9.38 1.54 -8.57
N LEU A 126 -9.74 2.54 -7.75
CA LEU A 126 -9.01 3.79 -7.70
C LEU A 126 -7.86 3.70 -6.70
N PRO A 127 -6.66 4.19 -7.04
CA PRO A 127 -5.61 4.44 -6.06
C PRO A 127 -6.12 5.38 -4.95
N GLY A 128 -5.59 5.25 -3.72
CA GLY A 128 -6.00 6.04 -2.55
C GLY A 128 -6.18 7.55 -2.81
N ASP A 129 -5.24 8.20 -3.48
CA ASP A 129 -5.33 9.64 -3.81
C ASP A 129 -6.48 9.98 -4.76
N SER A 130 -6.70 9.14 -5.78
CA SER A 130 -7.79 9.31 -6.74
C SER A 130 -9.15 9.04 -6.08
N LEU A 131 -9.23 8.06 -5.18
CA LEU A 131 -10.41 7.80 -4.38
C LEU A 131 -10.73 8.99 -3.46
N LYS A 132 -9.73 9.55 -2.79
CA LYS A 132 -9.89 10.73 -1.94
C LYS A 132 -10.42 11.92 -2.73
N ALA A 133 -9.81 12.23 -3.87
CA ALA A 133 -10.27 13.29 -4.76
C ALA A 133 -11.71 13.05 -5.24
N LEU A 134 -12.07 11.80 -5.55
CA LEU A 134 -13.44 11.45 -5.96
C LEU A 134 -14.45 11.61 -4.82
N ILE A 135 -14.10 11.20 -3.60
CA ILE A 135 -14.93 11.39 -2.40
C ILE A 135 -15.18 12.88 -2.15
N GLU A 136 -14.16 13.73 -2.31
CA GLU A 136 -14.27 15.18 -2.17
C GLU A 136 -15.13 15.80 -3.28
N ALA A 137 -15.00 15.32 -4.51
CA ALA A 137 -15.72 15.83 -5.68
C ALA A 137 -17.18 15.35 -5.77
N SER A 138 -17.53 14.23 -5.14
CA SER A 138 -18.84 13.59 -5.28
C SER A 138 -19.42 13.18 -3.94
N LEU A 139 -20.41 13.95 -3.47
CA LEU A 139 -21.15 13.67 -2.23
C LEU A 139 -21.83 12.29 -2.23
N PHE A 140 -22.27 11.82 -3.40
CA PHE A 140 -22.85 10.49 -3.54
C PHE A 140 -21.82 9.39 -3.24
N VAL A 141 -20.60 9.55 -3.78
CA VAL A 141 -19.48 8.65 -3.49
C VAL A 141 -19.07 8.78 -2.02
N GLN A 142 -19.07 10.01 -1.48
CA GLN A 142 -18.82 10.22 -0.06
C GLN A 142 -19.79 9.41 0.80
N VAL A 143 -21.09 9.39 0.50
CA VAL A 143 -22.10 8.61 1.25
C VAL A 143 -21.86 7.11 1.15
N ILE A 144 -21.64 6.59 -0.07
CA ILE A 144 -21.43 5.14 -0.27
C ILE A 144 -20.17 4.65 0.45
N THR A 145 -19.13 5.47 0.47
CA THR A 145 -17.88 5.16 1.17
C THR A 145 -17.97 5.40 2.69
N GLN A 146 -19.14 5.68 3.29
CA GLN A 146 -19.27 5.74 4.76
C GLN A 146 -19.39 4.36 5.42
N GLU A 147 -19.48 3.29 4.64
CA GLU A 147 -19.57 1.94 5.18
C GLU A 147 -18.19 1.40 5.57
N ASN A 148 -18.06 0.91 6.80
CA ASN A 148 -16.81 0.31 7.28
C ASN A 148 -16.39 -0.91 6.45
N TYR A 149 -17.35 -1.66 5.91
CA TYR A 149 -17.06 -2.80 5.03
C TYR A 149 -16.27 -2.39 3.78
N PHE A 150 -16.59 -1.23 3.20
CA PHE A 150 -15.85 -0.68 2.07
C PHE A 150 -14.39 -0.44 2.45
N TRP A 151 -14.13 0.28 3.56
CA TRP A 151 -12.76 0.61 3.98
C TRP A 151 -11.96 -0.61 4.45
N LYS A 152 -12.59 -1.60 5.09
CA LYS A 152 -11.95 -2.89 5.40
C LYS A 152 -11.38 -3.53 4.13
N ARG A 153 -12.22 -3.67 3.09
CA ARG A 153 -11.81 -4.18 1.77
C ARG A 153 -10.77 -3.29 1.10
N PHE A 154 -10.97 -1.97 1.16
CA PHE A 154 -10.07 -1.01 0.52
C PHE A 154 -8.67 -1.07 1.12
N ILE A 155 -8.52 -1.19 2.44
CA ILE A 155 -7.21 -1.37 3.09
C ILE A 155 -6.50 -2.63 2.58
N GLN A 156 -7.22 -3.74 2.40
CA GLN A 156 -6.61 -4.98 1.87
C GLN A 156 -6.10 -4.80 0.45
N TYR A 157 -6.82 -4.01 -0.37
CA TYR A 157 -6.49 -3.75 -1.76
C TYR A 157 -5.40 -2.69 -1.95
N ASP A 158 -5.49 -1.57 -1.23
CA ASP A 158 -4.61 -0.39 -1.34
C ASP A 158 -3.31 -0.58 -0.54
N MET A 159 -3.31 -1.45 0.47
CA MET A 159 -2.15 -1.76 1.32
C MET A 159 -1.85 -3.27 1.35
N PRO A 160 -1.63 -3.92 0.19
CA PRO A 160 -1.38 -5.37 0.12
C PRO A 160 -0.06 -5.77 0.80
N TRP A 161 0.88 -4.82 0.93
CA TRP A 161 2.14 -4.97 1.66
C TRP A 161 1.97 -4.98 3.20
N LEU A 162 0.78 -4.64 3.75
CA LEU A 162 0.51 -4.64 5.19
C LEU A 162 -0.26 -5.89 5.63
N TRP A 163 0.36 -7.06 5.48
CA TRP A 163 -0.28 -8.34 5.81
C TRP A 163 -0.65 -8.51 7.29
N GLU A 164 0.01 -7.78 8.20
CA GLU A 164 -0.35 -7.74 9.61
C GLU A 164 -1.78 -7.21 9.81
N MET A 165 -2.16 -6.16 9.08
CA MET A 165 -3.52 -5.61 9.15
C MET A 165 -4.56 -6.58 8.59
N GLN A 166 -4.22 -7.28 7.50
CA GLN A 166 -5.10 -8.30 6.92
C GLN A 166 -5.34 -9.44 7.92
N THR A 167 -4.30 -9.84 8.65
CA THR A 167 -4.39 -10.88 9.69
C THR A 167 -5.28 -10.45 10.86
N LEU A 168 -5.15 -9.20 11.32
CA LEU A 168 -6.00 -8.64 12.39
C LEU A 168 -7.47 -8.58 11.95
N GLN A 169 -7.75 -8.10 10.74
CA GLN A 169 -9.12 -8.07 10.21
C GLN A 169 -9.74 -9.48 10.09
N ALA A 170 -8.95 -10.49 9.71
CA ALA A 170 -9.42 -11.87 9.56
C ALA A 170 -9.74 -12.55 10.90
N ARG A 171 -9.08 -12.13 11.99
CA ARG A 171 -9.31 -12.64 13.35
C ARG A 171 -10.51 -11.99 14.05
N ASP A 172 -11.00 -10.87 13.50
CA ASP A 172 -12.05 -10.03 14.10
C ASP A 172 -11.71 -9.63 15.56
N ASP A 173 -10.42 -9.39 15.83
CA ASP A 173 -9.87 -9.04 17.14
C ASP A 173 -9.79 -7.52 17.38
N LEU A 174 -10.45 -6.75 16.52
CA LEU A 174 -10.41 -5.30 16.50
C LEU A 174 -11.69 -4.70 17.12
N PRO A 175 -11.61 -3.53 17.78
CA PRO A 175 -12.78 -2.88 18.36
C PRO A 175 -13.91 -2.66 17.33
N PRO A 176 -15.17 -2.95 17.68
CA PRO A 176 -16.29 -2.89 16.75
C PRO A 176 -16.68 -1.46 16.34
N ASP A 177 -16.26 -0.46 17.11
CA ASP A 177 -16.55 0.96 16.94
C ASP A 177 -15.51 1.71 16.10
N LEU A 178 -14.50 1.02 15.56
CA LEU A 178 -13.50 1.63 14.69
C LEU A 178 -14.13 2.24 13.44
N ASN A 179 -13.72 3.46 13.12
CA ASN A 179 -13.94 4.07 11.81
C ASN A 179 -12.80 3.68 10.87
N TYR A 180 -13.07 2.72 9.98
CA TYR A 180 -12.03 2.18 9.09
C TYR A 180 -11.52 3.17 8.04
N LYS A 181 -12.25 4.26 7.74
CA LYS A 181 -11.72 5.37 6.95
C LYS A 181 -10.59 6.08 7.67
N LEU A 182 -10.76 6.33 8.97
CA LEU A 182 -9.73 6.96 9.80
C LEU A 182 -8.55 6.02 10.03
N VAL A 183 -8.82 4.72 10.18
CA VAL A 183 -7.77 3.68 10.22
C VAL A 183 -6.95 3.68 8.94
N HIS A 184 -7.59 3.69 7.77
CA HIS A 184 -6.89 3.78 6.48
C HIS A 184 -6.01 5.03 6.42
N SER A 185 -6.58 6.21 6.73
CA SER A 185 -5.82 7.46 6.69
C SER A 185 -4.65 7.49 7.67
N TRP A 186 -4.81 6.90 8.86
CA TRP A 186 -3.75 6.78 9.84
C TRP A 186 -2.64 5.83 9.39
N LEU A 187 -3.02 4.64 8.88
CA LEU A 187 -2.09 3.67 8.32
C LEU A 187 -1.30 4.25 7.16
N ASP A 188 -1.97 4.92 6.23
CA ASP A 188 -1.32 5.58 5.09
C ASP A 188 -0.26 6.57 5.57
N LYS A 189 -0.61 7.44 6.52
CA LYS A 189 0.31 8.42 7.10
C LYS A 189 1.51 7.77 7.79
N ILE A 190 1.29 6.83 8.72
CA ILE A 190 2.37 6.29 9.57
C ILE A 190 3.33 5.36 8.81
N THR A 191 2.88 4.80 7.69
CA THR A 191 3.66 3.88 6.84
C THR A 191 4.28 4.56 5.62
N THR A 192 3.96 5.83 5.38
CA THR A 192 4.57 6.59 4.28
C THR A 192 6.08 6.70 4.51
N PRO A 193 6.92 6.33 3.53
CA PRO A 193 8.36 6.51 3.65
C PRO A 193 8.71 7.99 3.71
N GLU A 194 9.19 8.45 4.86
CA GLU A 194 9.55 9.85 5.10
C GLU A 194 10.94 9.97 5.72
N TYR A 195 11.59 11.09 5.44
CA TYR A 195 12.87 11.43 6.05
C TYR A 195 12.68 11.71 7.55
N GLY A 196 13.56 11.15 8.38
CA GLY A 196 13.56 11.34 9.83
C GLY A 196 12.55 10.48 10.59
N MET A 197 12.14 9.34 10.02
CA MET A 197 11.35 8.34 10.74
C MET A 197 12.12 7.77 11.93
N ASN A 198 11.54 7.89 13.14
CA ASN A 198 12.24 7.53 14.37
C ASN A 198 11.80 6.18 14.97
N ASP A 199 10.64 5.65 14.57
CA ASP A 199 10.13 4.38 15.11
C ASP A 199 10.62 3.18 14.28
N SER A 200 11.36 2.30 14.93
CA SER A 200 11.95 1.11 14.32
C SER A 200 10.92 0.14 13.73
N ALA A 201 9.71 0.03 14.27
CA ALA A 201 8.69 -0.86 13.74
C ALA A 201 8.11 -0.29 12.43
N TRP A 202 7.81 1.01 12.41
CA TRP A 202 7.26 1.69 11.24
C TRP A 202 8.28 1.86 10.11
N MET A 203 9.57 2.03 10.44
CA MET A 203 10.66 2.08 9.45
C MET A 203 10.72 0.84 8.56
N GLY A 204 10.55 -0.35 9.13
CA GLY A 204 10.56 -1.60 8.35
C GLY A 204 9.40 -1.64 7.35
N ILE A 205 8.24 -1.10 7.74
CA ILE A 205 7.05 -1.04 6.90
C ILE A 205 7.12 0.02 5.84
N ALA A 206 7.64 1.20 6.15
CA ALA A 206 7.99 2.19 5.14
C ALA A 206 8.92 1.58 4.08
N ASN A 207 9.94 0.81 4.49
CA ASN A 207 10.80 0.14 3.52
C ASN A 207 10.05 -0.89 2.69
N ARG A 208 9.18 -1.68 3.32
CA ARG A 208 8.38 -2.70 2.64
C ARG A 208 7.45 -2.06 1.61
N ARG A 209 6.72 -1.00 1.97
CA ARG A 209 5.86 -0.22 1.06
C ARG A 209 6.65 0.32 -0.12
N ARG A 210 7.84 0.88 0.12
CA ARG A 210 8.75 1.36 -0.93
C ARG A 210 9.20 0.25 -1.88
N ILE A 211 9.62 -0.90 -1.34
CA ILE A 211 10.04 -2.05 -2.16
C ILE A 211 8.85 -2.61 -2.95
N TRP A 212 7.66 -2.68 -2.34
CA TRP A 212 6.43 -3.10 -3.00
C TRP A 212 6.14 -2.23 -4.23
N ASN A 213 6.17 -0.91 -4.10
CA ASN A 213 5.97 0.02 -5.21
C ASN A 213 7.00 -0.18 -6.35
N ALA A 214 8.24 -0.54 -6.02
CA ALA A 214 9.25 -0.88 -7.01
C ALA A 214 8.94 -2.22 -7.71
N CYS A 215 8.47 -3.22 -6.96
CA CYS A 215 8.04 -4.51 -7.50
C CYS A 215 6.80 -4.39 -8.40
N GLU A 216 5.87 -3.49 -8.09
CA GLU A 216 4.68 -3.23 -8.92
C GLU A 216 5.04 -2.70 -10.31
N GLN A 217 6.15 -1.98 -10.45
CA GLN A 217 6.66 -1.55 -11.76
C GLN A 217 7.25 -2.71 -12.59
N VAL A 218 7.74 -3.76 -11.92
CA VAL A 218 8.24 -4.98 -12.57
C VAL A 218 7.10 -5.86 -13.05
N ALA A 219 5.97 -5.88 -12.32
CA ALA A 219 4.85 -6.78 -12.59
C ALA A 219 4.33 -6.74 -14.03
N PRO A 220 4.02 -5.57 -14.65
CA PRO A 220 3.61 -5.51 -16.04
C PRO A 220 4.62 -6.16 -16.99
N LYS A 221 5.93 -5.92 -16.81
CA LYS A 221 6.98 -6.48 -17.67
C LYS A 221 7.10 -7.99 -17.55
N TYR A 222 6.96 -8.51 -16.33
CA TYR A 222 6.93 -9.95 -16.10
C TYR A 222 5.71 -10.60 -16.80
N PHE A 223 4.52 -10.03 -16.63
CA PHE A 223 3.30 -10.57 -17.23
C PHE A 223 3.26 -10.42 -18.76
N ASP A 224 3.74 -9.31 -19.31
CA ASP A 224 3.90 -9.12 -20.77
C ASP A 224 4.86 -10.15 -21.37
N SER A 225 5.89 -10.55 -20.61
CA SER A 225 6.88 -11.54 -21.07
C SER A 225 6.41 -12.99 -20.93
N LEU A 226 5.26 -13.25 -20.29
CA LEU A 226 4.68 -14.59 -20.14
C LEU A 226 3.88 -15.05 -21.37
N GLY A 227 3.41 -14.12 -22.21
CA GLY A 227 2.60 -14.41 -23.41
C GLY A 227 1.65 -13.30 -23.79
#